data_AF-A0A1V1HZQ9-F1
#
_entry.id   AF-A0A1V1HZQ9-F1
#
_cell.length_a   1.000
_cell.length_b   1.000
_cell.length_c   1.000
_cell.angle_alpha   90.00
_cell.angle_beta   90.00
_cell.angle_gamma   90.00
#
_symmetry.space_group_name_H-M   'P 1'
#
loop_
_entity.id
_entity.type
_entity.pdbx_description
1 polymer ?
#
loop_
_entity_poly.entity_id
_entity_poly.type
_entity_poly.pdbx_seq_one_letter_code
_entity_poly.pdbx_strand_id
1 'polypeptide(L)'
;MINKLNELDLDIKRCDTLLIENNYLEIVIAIEELHDKYKNNIDSVSNISNDVVWNYSKKDIENIQNYLKDYKEELIFKEKQKNIHDKLTDLKEYIDYNDILEKDKLVEVINLIENIEKNNLNLDEKWNKLKECLELIKNQEREIGVQLLEILLFVAK
;
A
#
# COMPACT_ATOMS: atom_id res chain seq x y z
N MET A 1 8.40 -8.48 -2.19
CA MET A 1 6.97 -8.15 -2.10
C MET A 1 6.14 -8.71 -3.25
N ILE A 2 6.63 -8.65 -4.50
CA ILE A 2 5.93 -9.19 -5.69
C ILE A 2 5.44 -10.64 -5.49
N ASN A 3 6.27 -11.54 -4.97
CA ASN A 3 5.88 -12.93 -4.73
C ASN A 3 4.70 -13.05 -3.74
N LYS A 4 4.69 -12.24 -2.68
CA LYS A 4 3.62 -12.25 -1.67
C LYS A 4 2.30 -11.72 -2.21
N LEU A 5 2.33 -10.71 -3.08
CA LEU A 5 1.14 -10.20 -3.78
C LEU A 5 0.60 -11.22 -4.78
N ASN A 6 1.48 -11.88 -5.53
CA ASN A 6 1.07 -12.94 -6.46
C ASN A 6 0.43 -14.13 -5.74
N GLU A 7 0.98 -14.54 -4.59
CA GLU A 7 0.38 -15.58 -3.75
C GLU A 7 -1.01 -15.19 -3.25
N LEU A 8 -1.17 -13.95 -2.75
CA LEU A 8 -2.47 -13.41 -2.36
C LEU A 8 -3.48 -13.43 -3.51
N ASP A 9 -3.05 -13.08 -4.73
CA ASP A 9 -3.91 -13.10 -5.91
C ASP A 9 -4.38 -14.50 -6.29
N LEU A 10 -3.51 -15.50 -6.16
CA LEU A 10 -3.89 -16.90 -6.37
C LEU A 10 -4.92 -17.36 -5.32
N ASP A 11 -4.73 -17.00 -4.06
CA ASP A 11 -5.63 -17.38 -2.97
C ASP A 11 -7.00 -16.68 -3.08
N ILE A 12 -7.04 -15.39 -3.43
CA ILE A 12 -8.28 -14.66 -3.68
C ILE A 12 -9.06 -15.30 -4.84
N LYS A 13 -8.35 -15.67 -5.93
CA LYS A 13 -8.94 -16.35 -7.09
C LYS A 13 -9.44 -17.76 -6.75
N ARG A 14 -8.75 -18.47 -5.85
CA ARG A 14 -9.23 -19.74 -5.31
C ARG A 14 -10.56 -19.54 -4.56
N CYS A 15 -10.67 -18.51 -3.72
CA CYS A 15 -11.94 -18.17 -3.07
C CYS A 15 -13.05 -17.90 -4.10
N ASP A 16 -12.79 -17.13 -5.15
CA ASP A 16 -13.78 -16.88 -6.23
C ASP A 16 -14.29 -18.20 -6.84
N THR A 17 -13.38 -19.12 -7.13
CA THR A 17 -13.70 -20.43 -7.72
C THR A 17 -14.58 -21.24 -6.76
N LEU A 18 -14.21 -21.31 -5.48
CA LEU A 18 -14.95 -22.05 -4.47
C LEU A 18 -16.35 -21.48 -4.20
N LEU A 19 -16.49 -20.15 -4.28
CA LEU A 19 -17.80 -19.49 -4.14
C LEU A 19 -18.74 -19.81 -5.30
N ILE A 20 -18.21 -20.08 -6.50
CA ILE A 20 -18.98 -20.49 -7.67
C ILE A 20 -19.33 -21.98 -7.59
N GLU A 21 -18.32 -22.83 -7.37
CA GLU A 21 -18.49 -24.29 -7.34
C GLU A 21 -19.32 -24.76 -6.15
N ASN A 22 -19.22 -24.04 -5.01
CA ASN A 22 -19.93 -24.32 -3.77
C ASN A 22 -19.72 -25.77 -3.28
N ASN A 23 -18.55 -26.34 -3.53
CA ASN A 23 -18.16 -27.64 -3.01
C ASN A 23 -17.79 -27.48 -1.54
N TYR A 24 -18.64 -28.02 -0.67
CA TYR A 24 -18.50 -27.87 0.78
C TYR A 24 -17.17 -28.43 1.33
N LEU A 25 -16.71 -29.59 0.84
CA LEU A 25 -15.46 -30.18 1.30
C LEU A 25 -14.27 -29.28 0.95
N GLU A 26 -14.24 -28.76 -0.28
CA GLU A 26 -13.18 -27.87 -0.74
C GLU A 26 -13.21 -26.52 -0.01
N ILE A 27 -14.40 -26.03 0.37
CA ILE A 27 -14.57 -24.85 1.21
C ILE A 27 -13.93 -25.08 2.58
N VAL A 28 -14.23 -26.20 3.25
CA VAL A 28 -13.65 -26.53 4.58
C VAL A 28 -12.13 -26.61 4.49
N ILE A 29 -11.59 -27.31 3.49
CA ILE A 29 -10.14 -27.44 3.28
C ILE A 29 -9.49 -26.07 3.07
N ALA A 30 -10.08 -25.24 2.20
CA ALA A 30 -9.54 -23.93 1.89
C ALA A 30 -9.56 -22.98 3.10
N ILE A 31 -10.61 -23.03 3.93
CA ILE A 31 -10.67 -22.20 5.15
C ILE A 31 -9.51 -22.55 6.08
N GLU A 32 -9.26 -23.83 6.34
CA GLU A 32 -8.18 -24.26 7.24
C GLU A 32 -6.80 -23.86 6.68
N GLU A 33 -6.56 -24.08 5.39
CA GLU A 33 -5.29 -23.72 4.75
C GLU A 33 -5.05 -22.19 4.76
N LEU A 34 -6.08 -21.40 4.46
CA LEU A 34 -5.98 -19.93 4.48
C LEU A 34 -5.87 -19.40 5.91
N HIS A 35 -6.55 -20.02 6.88
CA HIS A 35 -6.40 -19.71 8.30
C HIS A 35 -4.95 -19.91 8.73
N ASP A 36 -4.40 -21.10 8.51
CA ASP A 36 -3.02 -21.41 8.90
C ASP A 36 -2.00 -20.48 8.23
N LYS A 37 -2.22 -20.15 6.96
CA LYS A 37 -1.35 -19.27 6.19
C LYS A 37 -1.37 -17.81 6.69
N TYR A 38 -2.55 -17.28 7.04
CA TYR A 38 -2.74 -15.84 7.26
C TYR A 38 -3.04 -15.43 8.72
N LYS A 39 -3.30 -16.36 9.63
CA LYS A 39 -3.65 -16.05 11.04
C LYS A 39 -2.65 -15.16 11.79
N ASN A 40 -1.37 -15.22 11.42
CA ASN A 40 -0.32 -14.39 12.03
C ASN A 40 -0.17 -13.01 11.37
N ASN A 41 -0.89 -12.75 10.29
CA ASN A 41 -0.80 -11.51 9.51
C ASN A 41 -2.12 -10.75 9.43
N ILE A 42 -3.26 -11.43 9.65
CA ILE A 42 -4.59 -10.87 9.56
C ILE A 42 -5.41 -11.35 10.76
N ASP A 43 -5.63 -10.48 11.75
CA ASP A 43 -6.37 -10.81 12.96
C ASP A 43 -7.81 -11.26 12.66
N SER A 44 -8.45 -10.68 11.65
CA SER A 44 -9.80 -11.09 11.24
C SER A 44 -9.85 -12.53 10.71
N VAL A 45 -8.76 -13.03 10.12
CA VAL A 45 -8.66 -14.43 9.67
C VAL A 45 -8.42 -15.36 10.87
N SER A 46 -7.59 -14.96 11.84
CA SER A 46 -7.33 -15.80 13.02
C SER A 46 -8.60 -16.09 13.82
N ASN A 47 -9.53 -15.13 13.85
CA ASN A 47 -10.81 -15.22 14.56
C ASN A 47 -11.88 -16.09 13.86
N ILE A 48 -11.62 -16.59 12.65
CA ILE A 48 -12.57 -17.46 11.93
C ILE A 48 -12.50 -18.92 12.42
N SER A 49 -11.43 -19.31 13.11
CA SER A 49 -11.27 -20.70 13.55
C SER A 49 -12.47 -21.18 14.34
N ASN A 50 -13.05 -22.30 13.91
CA ASN A 50 -14.08 -23.01 14.65
C ASN A 50 -13.48 -24.26 15.27
N ASP A 51 -13.82 -24.53 16.53
CA ASP A 51 -13.44 -25.79 17.21
C ASP A 51 -13.96 -27.04 16.47
N VAL A 52 -14.98 -26.87 15.62
CA VAL A 52 -15.54 -27.90 14.76
C VAL A 52 -15.49 -27.44 13.31
N VAL A 53 -14.53 -27.98 12.55
CA VAL A 53 -14.29 -27.65 11.13
C VAL A 53 -15.50 -27.87 10.22
N TRP A 54 -16.44 -28.72 10.62
CA TRP A 54 -17.69 -28.96 9.87
C TRP A 54 -18.74 -27.85 10.06
N ASN A 55 -18.48 -26.84 10.88
CA ASN A 55 -19.39 -25.70 11.04
C ASN A 55 -19.09 -24.55 10.08
N TYR A 56 -18.02 -24.65 9.29
CA TYR A 56 -17.74 -23.66 8.28
C TYR A 56 -18.82 -23.58 7.21
N SER A 57 -18.97 -22.38 6.68
CA SER A 57 -19.98 -22.02 5.72
C SER A 57 -19.36 -21.32 4.51
N LYS A 58 -20.14 -21.22 3.43
CA LYS A 58 -19.80 -20.37 2.28
C LYS A 58 -19.50 -18.93 2.72
N LYS A 59 -20.19 -18.44 3.75
CA LYS A 59 -20.02 -17.08 4.25
C LYS A 59 -18.62 -16.85 4.83
N ASP A 60 -18.03 -17.88 5.43
CA ASP A 60 -16.69 -17.79 5.99
C ASP A 60 -15.63 -17.62 4.89
N ILE A 61 -15.78 -18.30 3.75
CA ILE A 61 -14.92 -18.05 2.57
C ILE A 61 -15.12 -16.64 2.00
N GLU A 62 -16.37 -16.14 1.94
CA GLU A 62 -16.60 -14.75 1.51
C GLU A 62 -15.88 -13.76 2.44
N ASN A 63 -15.95 -14.00 3.75
CA ASN A 63 -15.28 -13.15 4.74
C ASN A 63 -13.76 -13.21 4.59
N ILE A 64 -13.17 -14.41 4.51
CA ILE A 64 -11.73 -14.58 4.26
C ILE A 64 -11.32 -13.85 2.99
N GLN A 65 -12.07 -14.00 1.90
CA GLN A 65 -11.75 -13.34 0.64
C GLN A 65 -11.68 -11.82 0.80
N ASN A 66 -12.65 -11.21 1.51
CA ASN A 66 -12.64 -9.78 1.77
C ASN A 66 -11.44 -9.37 2.62
N TYR A 67 -11.13 -10.14 3.67
CA TYR A 67 -9.96 -9.87 4.50
C TYR A 67 -8.63 -9.97 3.72
N LEU A 68 -8.52 -10.90 2.77
CA LEU A 68 -7.35 -10.99 1.89
C LEU A 68 -7.26 -9.80 0.93
N LYS A 69 -8.40 -9.31 0.40
CA LYS A 69 -8.45 -8.10 -0.44
C LYS A 69 -8.01 -6.86 0.34
N ASP A 70 -8.57 -6.66 1.53
CA ASP A 70 -8.21 -5.54 2.41
C ASP A 70 -6.72 -5.58 2.77
N TYR A 71 -6.20 -6.76 3.14
CA TYR A 71 -4.79 -6.94 3.44
C TYR A 71 -3.88 -6.69 2.24
N LYS A 72 -4.31 -7.09 1.04
CA LYS A 72 -3.58 -6.79 -0.21
C LYS A 72 -3.47 -5.29 -0.44
N GLU A 73 -4.57 -4.55 -0.27
CA GLU A 73 -4.58 -3.09 -0.40
C GLU A 73 -3.66 -2.43 0.62
N GLU A 74 -3.69 -2.89 1.88
CA GLU A 74 -2.79 -2.41 2.93
C GLU A 74 -1.31 -2.63 2.58
N LEU A 75 -0.94 -3.80 2.07
CA LEU A 75 0.43 -4.09 1.65
C LEU A 75 0.88 -3.18 0.49
N ILE A 76 0.02 -2.97 -0.50
CA ILE A 76 0.32 -2.08 -1.64
C ILE A 76 0.53 -0.65 -1.13
N PHE A 77 -0.33 -0.19 -0.22
CA PHE A 77 -0.23 1.13 0.37
C PHE A 77 1.10 1.32 1.14
N LYS A 78 1.47 0.36 1.99
CA LYS A 78 2.74 0.39 2.73
C LYS A 78 3.96 0.45 1.80
N GLU A 79 3.94 -0.29 0.70
CA GLU A 79 5.05 -0.26 -0.27
C GLU A 79 5.14 1.07 -1.01
N LYS A 80 4.00 1.66 -1.39
CA LYS A 80 3.98 3.00 -1.99
C LYS A 80 4.59 4.03 -1.04
N GLN A 81 4.19 4.02 0.23
CA GLN A 81 4.74 4.92 1.24
C GLN A 81 6.25 4.73 1.41
N LYS A 82 6.71 3.46 1.47
CA LYS A 82 8.13 3.15 1.54
C LYS A 82 8.90 3.68 0.33
N ASN A 83 8.39 3.45 -0.88
CA ASN A 83 9.02 3.94 -2.11
C ASN A 83 9.14 5.47 -2.12
N ILE A 84 8.09 6.18 -1.71
CA ILE A 84 8.12 7.65 -1.60
C ILE A 84 9.17 8.08 -0.57
N HIS A 85 9.22 7.43 0.59
CA HIS A 85 10.21 7.72 1.63
C HIS A 85 11.65 7.49 1.15
N ASP A 86 11.91 6.36 0.49
CA ASP A 86 13.23 6.04 -0.07
C ASP A 86 13.64 7.10 -1.11
N LYS A 87 12.75 7.47 -2.05
CA LYS A 87 13.00 8.53 -3.03
C LYS A 87 13.26 9.91 -2.41
N LEU A 88 12.54 10.26 -1.36
CA LEU A 88 12.76 11.54 -0.65
C LEU A 88 14.08 11.53 0.09
N THR A 89 14.48 10.39 0.66
CA THR A 89 15.78 10.21 1.31
C THR A 89 16.92 10.37 0.30
N ASP A 90 16.85 9.67 -0.83
CA ASP A 90 17.85 9.76 -1.90
C ASP A 90 17.99 11.22 -2.40
N LEU A 91 16.87 11.93 -2.55
CA LEU A 91 16.88 13.34 -2.96
C LEU A 91 17.50 14.25 -1.89
N LYS A 92 17.21 14.03 -0.60
CA LYS A 92 17.85 14.78 0.50
C LYS A 92 19.37 14.58 0.47
N GLU A 93 19.83 13.34 0.33
CA GLU A 93 21.25 13.03 0.23
C GLU A 93 21.89 13.71 -0.97
N TYR A 94 21.25 13.63 -2.15
CA TYR A 94 21.71 14.33 -3.34
C TYR A 94 21.86 15.84 -3.11
N ILE A 95 20.88 16.47 -2.46
CA ILE A 95 20.92 17.90 -2.12
C ILE A 95 22.00 18.22 -1.07
N ASP A 96 22.29 17.28 -0.19
CA ASP A 96 23.33 17.46 0.84
C ASP A 96 24.75 17.37 0.28
N TYR A 97 24.99 16.50 -0.69
CA TYR A 97 26.30 16.28 -1.28
C TYR A 97 26.67 17.26 -2.40
N ASN A 98 25.69 17.97 -2.98
CA ASN A 98 25.90 18.89 -4.10
C ASN A 98 25.71 20.35 -3.69
N ASP A 99 26.43 21.26 -4.35
CA ASP A 99 26.28 22.71 -4.15
C ASP A 99 25.07 23.22 -4.94
N ILE A 100 23.89 23.11 -4.33
CA ILE A 100 22.61 23.44 -4.96
C ILE A 100 22.11 24.81 -4.51
N LEU A 101 21.71 25.63 -5.48
CA LEU A 101 21.09 26.92 -5.23
C LEU A 101 19.75 26.75 -4.48
N GLU A 102 19.49 27.60 -3.49
CA GLU A 102 18.24 27.58 -2.70
C GLU A 102 17.96 26.26 -1.98
N LYS A 103 19.01 25.53 -1.58
CA LYS A 103 18.94 24.29 -0.79
C LYS A 103 17.91 24.31 0.34
N ASP A 104 17.85 25.38 1.12
CA ASP A 104 16.89 25.52 2.23
C ASP A 104 15.43 25.38 1.76
N LYS A 105 15.08 25.99 0.62
CA LYS A 105 13.73 25.89 0.04
C LYS A 105 13.43 24.48 -0.45
N LEU A 106 14.41 23.78 -1.02
CA LEU A 106 14.24 22.38 -1.44
C LEU A 106 13.98 21.46 -0.25
N VAL A 107 14.70 21.67 0.85
CA VAL A 107 14.48 20.95 2.11
C VAL A 107 13.07 21.25 2.65
N GLU A 108 12.60 22.49 2.58
CA GLU A 108 11.22 22.84 2.93
C GLU A 108 10.19 22.11 2.07
N VAL A 109 10.37 22.07 0.75
CA VAL A 109 9.49 21.33 -0.17
C VAL A 109 9.44 19.85 0.18
N ILE A 110 10.60 19.23 0.40
CA ILE A 110 10.70 17.82 0.75
C ILE A 110 9.97 17.53 2.07
N ASN A 111 10.18 18.36 3.10
CA ASN A 111 9.50 18.20 4.38
C ASN A 111 7.98 18.40 4.25
N LEU A 112 7.54 19.29 3.36
CA LEU A 112 6.11 19.48 3.08
C LEU A 112 5.52 18.23 2.42
N ILE A 113 6.22 17.62 1.45
CA ILE A 113 5.81 16.35 0.82
C ILE A 113 5.73 15.22 1.86
N GLU A 114 6.74 15.06 2.71
CA GLU A 114 6.73 14.05 3.79
C GLU A 114 5.53 14.24 4.73
N ASN A 115 5.19 15.49 5.05
CA ASN A 115 4.05 15.80 5.89
C ASN A 115 2.72 15.50 5.20
N ILE A 116 2.61 15.72 3.88
CA ILE A 116 1.40 15.35 3.12
C ILE A 116 1.20 13.83 3.17
N GLU A 117 2.25 13.03 2.99
CA GLU A 117 2.17 11.57 3.01
C GLU A 117 1.84 10.97 4.37
N LYS A 118 2.39 11.55 5.44
CA LYS A 118 2.11 11.08 6.82
C LYS A 118 0.70 11.40 7.29
N ASN A 119 0.10 12.47 6.75
CA ASN A 119 -1.23 12.89 7.14
C ASN A 119 -2.29 12.16 6.31
N ASN A 120 -3.33 11.66 6.96
CA ASN A 120 -4.49 11.03 6.30
C ASN A 120 -5.40 12.11 5.68
N LEU A 121 -4.89 12.83 4.68
CA LEU A 121 -5.58 13.90 3.97
C LEU A 121 -6.44 13.32 2.85
N ASN A 122 -7.57 13.95 2.58
CA ASN A 122 -8.36 13.61 1.40
C ASN A 122 -7.68 14.11 0.11
N LEU A 123 -8.17 13.67 -1.05
CA LEU A 123 -7.55 14.00 -2.35
C LEU A 123 -7.50 15.50 -2.64
N ASP A 124 -8.55 16.26 -2.30
CA ASP A 124 -8.60 17.70 -2.53
C ASP A 124 -7.62 18.46 -1.62
N GLU A 125 -7.51 18.06 -0.36
CA GLU A 125 -6.54 18.58 0.59
C GLU A 125 -5.11 18.27 0.18
N LYS A 126 -4.84 17.03 -0.26
CA LYS A 126 -3.53 16.66 -0.81
C LYS A 126 -3.20 17.54 -2.01
N TRP A 127 -4.11 17.64 -2.98
CA TRP A 127 -3.88 18.40 -4.20
C TRP A 127 -3.57 19.88 -3.93
N ASN A 128 -4.34 20.52 -3.03
CA ASN A 128 -4.10 21.91 -2.66
C ASN A 128 -2.70 22.15 -2.11
N LYS A 129 -2.19 21.24 -1.26
CA LYS A 129 -0.83 21.34 -0.71
C LYS A 129 0.25 21.01 -1.75
N LEU A 130 0.02 20.01 -2.60
CA LEU A 130 0.98 19.65 -3.67
C LEU A 130 1.14 20.78 -4.70
N LYS A 131 0.09 21.58 -4.93
CA LYS A 131 0.16 22.74 -5.81
C LYS A 131 1.19 23.77 -5.35
N GLU A 132 1.32 23.97 -4.03
CA GLU A 132 2.35 24.84 -3.46
C GLU A 132 3.76 24.32 -3.77
N CYS A 133 3.97 23.00 -3.72
CA CYS A 133 5.23 22.38 -4.13
C CYS A 133 5.56 22.63 -5.61
N LEU A 134 4.57 22.56 -6.50
CA LEU A 134 4.77 22.73 -7.95
C LEU A 134 5.31 24.13 -8.30
N GLU A 135 4.82 25.18 -7.65
CA GLU A 135 5.33 26.53 -7.85
C GLU A 135 6.79 26.67 -7.39
N LEU A 136 7.17 25.96 -6.32
CA LEU A 136 8.54 25.96 -5.78
C LEU A 136 9.51 25.17 -6.68
N ILE A 137 9.03 24.08 -7.30
CA ILE A 137 9.82 23.25 -8.22
C ILE A 137 10.14 23.96 -9.54
N LYS A 138 9.26 24.85 -10.01
CA LYS A 138 9.39 25.53 -11.31
C LYS A 138 10.73 26.23 -11.54
N ASN A 139 11.37 26.69 -10.47
CA ASN A 139 12.62 27.45 -10.53
C ASN A 139 13.88 26.59 -10.25
N GLN A 140 13.72 25.28 -10.13
CA GLN A 140 14.79 24.35 -9.78
C GLN A 140 15.51 23.82 -11.01
N GLU A 141 16.72 23.29 -10.80
CA GLU A 141 17.46 22.58 -11.85
C GLU A 141 16.66 21.39 -12.39
N ARG A 142 16.85 21.10 -13.67
CA ARG A 142 16.08 20.08 -14.38
C ARG A 142 16.06 18.73 -13.67
N GLU A 143 17.21 18.30 -13.15
CA GLU A 143 17.35 17.01 -12.48
C GLU A 143 16.51 16.94 -11.21
N ILE A 144 16.66 17.92 -10.33
CA ILE A 144 15.90 18.05 -9.07
C ILE A 144 14.40 18.19 -9.38
N GLY A 145 14.05 19.01 -10.36
CA GLY A 145 12.68 19.25 -10.74
C GLY A 145 11.98 17.99 -11.26
N VAL A 146 12.67 17.17 -12.07
CA VAL A 146 12.12 15.89 -12.53
C VAL A 146 11.92 14.92 -11.37
N GLN A 147 12.91 14.78 -10.48
CA GLN A 147 12.79 13.88 -9.32
C GLN A 147 11.62 14.28 -8.41
N LEU A 148 11.48 15.58 -8.10
CA LEU A 148 10.37 16.08 -7.30
C LEU A 148 9.01 15.86 -7.98
N LEU A 149 8.92 16.11 -9.29
CA LEU A 149 7.68 15.86 -10.05
C LEU A 149 7.27 14.38 -10.02
N GLU A 150 8.23 13.47 -10.14
CA GLU A 150 7.94 12.04 -10.00
C GLU A 150 7.36 11.72 -8.62
N ILE A 151 7.99 12.24 -7.55
CA ILE A 151 7.53 12.00 -6.18
C ILE A 151 6.11 12.56 -5.98
N LEU A 152 5.86 13.80 -6.43
CA LEU A 152 4.53 14.40 -6.34
C LEU A 152 3.46 13.57 -7.05
N LEU A 153 3.80 12.97 -8.20
CA LEU A 153 2.88 12.10 -8.95
C LEU A 153 2.58 10.78 -8.22
N PHE A 154 3.50 10.29 -7.39
CA PHE A 154 3.23 9.15 -6.51
C PHE A 154 2.34 9.54 -5.33
N VAL A 155 2.58 10.70 -4.72
CA VAL A 155 1.82 11.23 -3.57
C VAL A 155 0.37 11.59 -3.92
N ALA A 156 0.14 12.01 -5.18
CA ALA A 156 -1.19 12.37 -5.68
C ALA A 156 -2.09 11.15 -5.99
N LYS A 157 -1.56 9.92 -5.99
CA LYS A 157 -2.28 8.68 -6.33
C LYS A 157 -2.72 7.88 -5.12
#